data_AF-A0A924NJM0-F1
#
_entry.id   AF-A0A924NJM0-F1
#
_cell.length_a   1.000
_cell.length_b   1.000
_cell.length_c   1.000
_cell.angle_alpha   90.00
_cell.angle_beta   90.00
_cell.angle_gamma   90.00
#
_symmetry.space_group_name_H-M   'P 1'
#
loop_
_entity.id
_entity.type
_entity.pdbx_description
1 polymer ?
#
loop_
_entity_poly.entity_id
_entity_poly.type
_entity_poly.pdbx_seq_one_letter_code
_entity_poly.pdbx_strand_id
1 'polypeptide(L)'
;MSELREPSLPRTARVRTGPLRTGWTTGTCSAAAAKAAALALRDQVVVEHVDIALPSGQRVSFAVESCSWTPEEATAVVVKDAGDDPDVTHGAHLTVTVSWADELVLESGVGVGTVTRPGLGLLVGGPAINEVPRAMIGQAVREVVDRGLRVLDSVPDGEQRARKTTNARLGILGGISILG
;
A
#
# COMPACT_ATOMS: atom_id res chain seq x y z
N MET A 1 -16.53 -36.95 -20.03
CA MET A 1 -16.28 -35.85 -19.07
C MET A 1 -15.16 -36.30 -18.15
N SER A 2 -13.90 -35.94 -18.45
CA SER A 2 -12.75 -36.33 -17.64
C SER A 2 -12.80 -35.58 -16.32
N GLU A 3 -12.99 -36.28 -15.21
CA GLU A 3 -12.82 -35.72 -13.87
C GLU A 3 -11.37 -35.27 -13.72
N LEU A 4 -11.16 -33.97 -13.55
CA LEU A 4 -9.88 -33.42 -13.15
C LEU A 4 -9.64 -33.85 -11.70
N ARG A 5 -8.76 -34.84 -11.50
CA ARG A 5 -8.25 -35.17 -10.16
C ARG A 5 -7.20 -34.14 -9.79
N GLU A 6 -7.43 -33.46 -8.66
CA GLU A 6 -6.42 -32.63 -8.04
C GLU A 6 -5.16 -33.48 -7.74
N PRO A 7 -3.97 -33.02 -8.13
CA PRO A 7 -2.74 -33.75 -7.85
C PRO A 7 -2.50 -33.78 -6.34
N SER A 8 -2.25 -34.98 -5.81
CA SER A 8 -1.93 -35.19 -4.40
C SER A 8 -0.66 -34.44 -4.01
N LEU A 9 -0.73 -33.65 -2.92
CA LEU A 9 0.42 -32.94 -2.36
C LEU A 9 1.58 -33.91 -2.06
N PRO A 10 2.84 -33.50 -2.28
CA PRO A 10 4.00 -34.35 -2.01
C PRO A 10 4.07 -34.72 -0.53
N ARG A 11 4.56 -35.93 -0.22
CA ARG A 11 4.69 -36.49 1.15
C ARG A 11 5.55 -35.64 2.11
N THR A 12 6.24 -34.62 1.60
CA THR A 12 7.05 -33.66 2.36
C THR A 12 6.30 -32.37 2.72
N ALA A 13 5.09 -32.16 2.22
CA ALA A 13 4.27 -31.01 2.58
C ALA A 13 3.79 -31.17 4.04
N ARG A 14 4.40 -30.42 4.96
CA ARG A 14 3.83 -30.25 6.30
C ARG A 14 2.50 -29.50 6.15
N VAL A 15 1.40 -30.24 6.22
CA VAL A 15 0.06 -29.66 6.34
C VAL A 15 0.01 -28.95 7.69
N ARG A 16 -0.07 -27.62 7.66
CA ARG A 16 -0.07 -26.79 8.86
C ARG A 16 -1.45 -26.89 9.51
N THR A 17 -1.51 -27.34 10.76
CA THR A 17 -2.76 -27.51 11.51
C THR A 17 -3.04 -26.26 12.34
N GLY A 18 -3.64 -25.24 11.71
CA GLY A 18 -4.08 -24.00 12.36
C GLY A 18 -4.81 -23.07 11.38
N PRO A 19 -5.59 -22.09 11.87
CA PRO A 19 -6.21 -21.09 10.99
C PRO A 19 -5.14 -20.29 10.25
N LEU A 20 -5.38 -20.01 8.97
CA LEU A 20 -4.48 -19.21 8.14
C LEU A 20 -4.42 -17.76 8.67
N ARG A 21 -3.22 -17.19 8.68
CA ARG A 21 -3.01 -15.78 9.03
C ARG A 21 -3.48 -14.90 7.89
N THR A 22 -4.34 -13.94 8.19
CA THR A 22 -4.72 -12.86 7.27
C THR A 22 -3.61 -11.81 7.21
N GLY A 23 -3.30 -11.35 6.00
CA GLY A 23 -2.40 -10.22 5.78
C GLY A 23 -3.11 -8.89 5.57
N TRP A 24 -2.33 -7.90 5.17
CA TRP A 24 -2.75 -6.55 4.84
C TRP A 24 -2.52 -6.28 3.35
N THR A 25 -3.37 -5.44 2.78
CA THR A 25 -3.29 -5.03 1.37
C THR A 25 -2.27 -3.90 1.20
N THR A 26 -1.81 -3.65 -0.03
CA THR A 26 -0.91 -2.51 -0.29
C THR A 26 -1.57 -1.18 0.10
N GLY A 27 -2.87 -1.02 -0.16
CA GLY A 27 -3.64 0.17 0.20
C GLY A 27 -3.76 0.40 1.70
N THR A 28 -3.96 -0.66 2.49
CA THR A 28 -3.96 -0.54 3.96
C THR A 28 -2.58 -0.12 4.47
N CYS A 29 -1.50 -0.74 3.98
CA CYS A 29 -0.13 -0.36 4.37
C CYS A 29 0.23 1.08 3.94
N SER A 30 -0.15 1.49 2.72
CA SER A 30 0.04 2.87 2.24
C SER A 30 -0.74 3.88 3.09
N ALA A 31 -1.97 3.57 3.49
CA ALA A 31 -2.74 4.45 4.38
C ALA A 31 -2.10 4.60 5.77
N ALA A 32 -1.55 3.51 6.31
CA ALA A 32 -0.79 3.54 7.57
C ALA A 32 0.48 4.39 7.43
N ALA A 33 1.28 4.16 6.38
CA ALA A 33 2.48 4.95 6.09
C ALA A 33 2.14 6.44 5.90
N ALA A 34 1.08 6.77 5.15
CA ALA A 34 0.62 8.14 4.95
C ALA A 34 0.24 8.83 6.27
N LYS A 35 -0.46 8.12 7.17
CA LYS A 35 -0.82 8.66 8.48
C LYS A 35 0.39 8.87 9.38
N ALA A 36 1.33 7.93 9.40
CA ALA A 36 2.57 8.06 10.15
C ALA A 36 3.40 9.24 9.65
N ALA A 37 3.54 9.41 8.33
CA ALA A 37 4.22 10.53 7.72
C ALA A 37 3.50 11.86 8.04
N ALA A 38 2.17 11.91 8.00
CA ALA A 38 1.40 13.10 8.37
C ALA A 38 1.58 13.49 9.85
N LEU A 39 1.62 12.50 10.76
CA LEU A 39 1.90 12.73 12.18
C LEU A 39 3.31 13.28 12.36
N ALA A 40 4.29 12.66 11.70
CA ALA A 40 5.68 13.11 11.75
C ALA A 40 5.86 14.52 11.21
N LEU A 41 5.20 14.88 10.10
CA LEU A 41 5.24 16.23 9.54
C LEU A 41 4.55 17.26 10.45
N ARG A 42 3.40 16.92 11.05
CA ARG A 42 2.66 17.85 11.93
C ARG A 42 3.40 18.10 13.24
N ASP A 43 3.84 17.02 13.89
CA ASP A 43 4.36 17.06 15.25
C ASP A 43 5.88 17.18 15.29
N GLN A 44 6.55 16.98 14.15
CA GLN A 44 8.02 16.99 14.04
C GLN A 44 8.64 15.93 14.97
N VAL A 45 8.11 14.70 14.89
CA VAL A 45 8.51 13.55 15.71
C VAL A 45 8.66 12.29 14.87
N VAL A 46 9.46 11.35 15.36
CA VAL A 46 9.52 9.99 14.80
C VAL A 46 8.32 9.21 15.30
N VAL A 47 7.60 8.56 14.39
CA VAL A 47 6.42 7.73 14.69
C VAL A 47 6.80 6.26 14.55
N GLU A 48 6.60 5.48 15.61
CA GLU A 48 6.93 4.04 15.62
C GLU A 48 5.72 3.15 15.33
N HIS A 49 4.51 3.63 15.67
CA HIS A 49 3.26 2.90 15.49
C HIS A 49 2.14 3.85 15.10
N VAL A 50 1.19 3.34 14.32
CA VAL A 50 0.03 4.11 13.88
C VAL A 50 -1.21 3.25 13.77
N ASP A 51 -2.34 3.79 14.24
CA ASP A 51 -3.64 3.15 14.09
C ASP A 51 -4.39 3.76 12.91
N ILE A 52 -4.91 2.93 12.00
CA ILE A 52 -5.81 3.35 10.92
C ILE A 52 -7.15 2.63 11.00
N ALA A 53 -8.20 3.28 10.52
CA ALA A 53 -9.48 2.64 10.28
C ALA A 53 -9.46 1.91 8.92
N LEU A 54 -9.99 0.70 8.91
CA LEU A 54 -10.26 -0.07 7.70
C LEU A 54 -11.64 0.29 7.14
N PRO A 55 -11.94 -0.05 5.87
CA PRO A 55 -13.27 0.15 5.29
C PRO A 55 -14.40 -0.56 6.07
N SER A 56 -14.07 -1.61 6.82
CA SER A 56 -15.00 -2.32 7.71
C SER A 56 -15.35 -1.56 9.00
N GLY A 57 -14.68 -0.43 9.29
CA GLY A 57 -14.79 0.33 10.53
C GLY A 57 -13.88 -0.18 11.65
N GLN A 58 -13.24 -1.34 11.50
CA GLN A 58 -12.24 -1.84 12.44
C GLN A 58 -11.00 -0.93 12.44
N ARG A 59 -10.43 -0.67 13.62
CA ARG A 59 -9.11 -0.03 13.74
C ARG A 59 -8.01 -1.07 13.94
N VAL A 60 -6.89 -0.87 13.25
CA VAL A 60 -5.73 -1.76 13.28
C VAL A 60 -4.47 -0.92 13.45
N SER A 61 -3.58 -1.41 14.32
CA SER A 61 -2.27 -0.83 14.59
C SER A 61 -1.21 -1.41 13.66
N PHE A 62 -0.36 -0.56 13.11
CA PHE A 62 0.76 -0.90 12.25
C PHE A 62 2.07 -0.41 12.86
N ALA A 63 3.08 -1.27 12.87
CA ALA A 63 4.45 -0.85 13.11
C ALA A 63 4.96 -0.04 11.91
N VAL A 64 5.67 1.04 12.20
CA VAL A 64 6.34 1.89 11.23
C VAL A 64 7.81 1.48 11.21
N GLU A 65 8.24 0.90 10.09
CA GLU A 65 9.61 0.38 9.92
C GLU A 65 10.65 1.49 9.97
N SER A 66 10.34 2.62 9.34
CA SER A 66 11.18 3.81 9.40
C SER A 66 10.33 5.07 9.28
N CYS A 67 10.76 6.12 9.95
CA CYS A 67 10.11 7.42 9.93
C CYS A 67 11.17 8.52 10.03
N SER A 68 11.12 9.49 9.14
CA SER A 68 11.98 10.67 9.14
C SER A 68 11.18 11.91 8.77
N TRP A 69 11.65 13.09 9.21
CA TRP A 69 10.97 14.34 8.96
C TRP A 69 11.95 15.50 8.85
N THR A 70 11.50 16.53 8.14
CA THR A 70 12.02 17.90 8.12
C THR A 70 10.84 18.85 8.40
N PRO A 71 11.08 20.16 8.53
CA PRO A 71 10.00 21.13 8.64
C PRO A 71 9.03 21.16 7.43
N GLU A 72 9.48 20.70 6.26
CA GLU A 72 8.76 20.79 4.99
C GLU A 72 8.12 19.47 4.55
N GLU A 73 8.75 18.34 4.88
CA GLU A 73 8.28 17.01 4.47
C GLU A 73 8.55 15.94 5.53
N ALA A 74 7.81 14.85 5.47
CA ALA A 74 8.09 13.66 6.26
C ALA A 74 7.87 12.40 5.45
N THR A 75 8.63 11.36 5.77
CA THR A 75 8.55 10.05 5.11
C THR A 75 8.36 8.98 6.15
N ALA A 76 7.45 8.05 5.91
CA ALA A 76 7.27 6.86 6.71
C ALA A 76 7.17 5.60 5.85
N VAL A 77 7.59 4.47 6.41
CA VAL A 77 7.60 3.16 5.76
C VAL A 77 6.81 2.15 6.57
N VAL A 78 5.90 1.44 5.90
CA VAL A 78 5.21 0.27 6.46
C VAL A 78 5.51 -0.94 5.58
N VAL A 79 5.95 -2.03 6.19
CA VAL A 79 6.24 -3.28 5.47
C VAL A 79 4.99 -4.15 5.41
N LYS A 80 4.60 -4.57 4.21
CA LYS A 80 3.40 -5.39 4.00
C LYS A 80 3.59 -6.82 4.47
N ASP A 81 2.86 -7.23 5.50
CA ASP A 81 2.67 -8.64 5.85
C ASP A 81 1.46 -9.19 5.07
N ALA A 82 1.65 -10.23 4.27
CA ALA A 82 0.58 -10.88 3.49
C ALA A 82 -0.05 -12.06 4.24
N GLY A 83 0.40 -12.33 5.47
CA GLY A 83 -0.02 -13.51 6.21
C GLY A 83 0.46 -14.76 5.50
N ASP A 84 -0.44 -15.73 5.29
CA ASP A 84 -0.12 -16.97 4.59
C ASP A 84 -0.49 -16.92 3.08
N ASP A 85 -0.93 -15.77 2.55
CA ASP A 85 -1.23 -15.60 1.12
C ASP A 85 0.07 -15.51 0.28
N PRO A 86 0.25 -16.33 -0.78
CA PRO A 86 1.40 -16.24 -1.69
C PRO A 86 1.32 -14.99 -2.60
N ASP A 87 1.39 -13.82 -1.98
CA ASP A 87 1.31 -12.50 -2.62
C ASP A 87 2.72 -11.98 -3.00
N VAL A 88 2.89 -11.62 -4.27
CA VAL A 88 4.14 -11.04 -4.80
C VAL A 88 4.57 -9.75 -4.11
N THR A 89 3.64 -9.05 -3.46
CA THR A 89 3.87 -7.81 -2.72
C THR A 89 4.13 -8.04 -1.24
N HIS A 90 4.20 -9.29 -0.76
CA HIS A 90 4.65 -9.58 0.60
C HIS A 90 6.06 -9.03 0.86
N GLY A 91 6.25 -8.36 1.98
CA GLY A 91 7.49 -7.69 2.35
C GLY A 91 7.78 -6.44 1.52
N ALA A 92 6.82 -5.93 0.72
CA ALA A 92 7.00 -4.66 0.04
C ALA A 92 7.05 -3.52 1.06
N HIS A 93 7.97 -2.57 0.83
CA HIS A 93 8.11 -1.37 1.64
C HIS A 93 7.21 -0.29 1.04
N LEU A 94 6.07 -0.04 1.67
CA LEU A 94 5.18 1.05 1.30
C LEU A 94 5.74 2.32 1.92
N THR A 95 6.43 3.11 1.10
CA THR A 95 7.14 4.33 1.49
C THR A 95 6.33 5.53 1.06
N VAL A 96 5.80 6.28 2.03
CA VAL A 96 4.99 7.46 1.74
C VAL A 96 5.71 8.70 2.24
N THR A 97 5.93 9.65 1.33
CA THR A 97 6.43 10.99 1.65
C THR A 97 5.27 11.98 1.55
N VAL A 98 5.13 12.85 2.55
CA VAL A 98 4.11 13.90 2.57
C VAL A 98 4.72 15.28 2.74
N SER A 99 4.11 16.27 2.11
CA SER A 99 4.43 17.69 2.29
C SER A 99 3.15 18.53 2.27
N TRP A 100 3.22 19.73 2.85
CA TRP A 100 2.07 20.63 2.93
C TRP A 100 1.55 21.03 1.54
N ALA A 101 0.23 21.02 1.38
CA ALA A 101 -0.47 21.50 0.18
C ALA A 101 -1.76 22.23 0.56
N ASP A 102 -2.48 22.72 -0.45
CA ASP A 102 -3.82 23.32 -0.27
C ASP A 102 -4.90 22.22 -0.27
N GLU A 103 -4.77 21.25 -1.17
CA GLU A 103 -5.66 20.10 -1.30
C GLU A 103 -4.90 18.77 -1.11
N LEU A 104 -5.65 17.68 -0.89
CA LEU A 104 -5.07 16.35 -0.86
C LEU A 104 -4.74 15.90 -2.30
N VAL A 105 -3.45 15.71 -2.60
CA VAL A 105 -2.97 15.27 -3.90
C VAL A 105 -2.23 13.94 -3.73
N LEU A 106 -2.65 12.92 -4.47
CA LEU A 106 -2.00 11.60 -4.46
C LEU A 106 -1.16 11.43 -5.73
N GLU A 107 0.13 11.14 -5.54
CA GLU A 107 1.13 10.99 -6.60
C GLU A 107 1.79 9.60 -6.51
N SER A 108 2.22 9.06 -7.65
CA SER A 108 3.04 7.84 -7.71
C SER A 108 4.51 8.22 -7.76
N GLY A 109 5.27 7.75 -6.78
CA GLY A 109 6.73 7.72 -6.83
C GLY A 109 7.24 6.40 -7.40
N VAL A 110 8.49 6.07 -7.07
CA VAL A 110 9.18 4.90 -7.61
C VAL A 110 8.40 3.61 -7.33
N GLY A 111 8.25 2.76 -8.34
CA GLY A 111 7.64 1.44 -8.23
C GLY A 111 6.13 1.40 -7.92
N VAL A 112 5.45 2.54 -7.86
CA VAL A 112 3.99 2.61 -8.04
C VAL A 112 3.68 2.83 -9.52
N GLY A 113 2.81 2.00 -10.07
CA GLY A 113 2.55 2.02 -11.50
C GLY A 113 1.81 3.27 -11.97
N THR A 114 2.02 3.64 -13.22
CA THR A 114 1.26 4.67 -13.93
C THR A 114 0.28 4.01 -14.89
N VAL A 115 -0.95 4.52 -14.92
CA VAL A 115 -2.02 4.04 -15.81
C VAL A 115 -1.78 4.59 -17.22
N THR A 116 -1.70 3.72 -18.21
CA THR A 116 -1.40 4.07 -19.62
C THR A 116 -2.52 3.72 -20.59
N ARG A 117 -3.55 3.00 -20.12
CA ARG A 117 -4.72 2.60 -20.91
C ARG A 117 -6.02 2.91 -20.17
N PRO A 118 -7.10 3.28 -20.90
CA PRO A 118 -8.41 3.46 -20.29
C PRO A 118 -9.01 2.11 -19.86
N GLY A 119 -10.06 2.14 -19.03
CA GLY A 119 -10.86 0.97 -18.66
C GLY A 119 -10.65 0.43 -17.24
N LEU A 120 -9.72 1.00 -16.47
CA LEU A 120 -9.44 0.59 -15.08
C LEU A 120 -10.19 1.41 -14.02
N GLY A 121 -11.07 2.35 -14.43
CA GLY A 121 -11.68 3.31 -13.51
C GLY A 121 -10.68 4.33 -12.94
N LEU A 122 -9.46 4.38 -13.49
CA LEU A 122 -8.40 5.30 -13.12
C LEU A 122 -8.06 6.24 -14.28
N LEU A 123 -7.60 7.44 -13.95
CA LEU A 123 -7.16 8.42 -14.94
C LEU A 123 -5.90 7.93 -15.66
N VAL A 124 -5.91 7.99 -16.99
CA VAL A 124 -4.72 7.76 -17.81
C VAL A 124 -3.69 8.85 -17.51
N GLY A 125 -2.43 8.45 -17.33
CA GLY A 125 -1.34 9.29 -16.82
C GLY A 125 -1.31 9.41 -15.29
N GLY A 126 -2.35 8.95 -14.60
CA GLY A 126 -2.45 9.00 -13.14
C GLY A 126 -1.80 7.80 -12.43
N PRO A 127 -1.68 7.87 -11.09
CA PRO A 127 -1.09 6.81 -10.29
C PRO A 127 -2.06 5.62 -10.18
N ALA A 128 -1.52 4.41 -10.20
CA ALA A 128 -2.24 3.14 -10.07
C ALA A 128 -2.65 2.85 -8.61
N ILE A 129 -3.37 3.81 -8.03
CA ILE A 129 -3.95 3.75 -6.68
C ILE A 129 -5.48 3.68 -6.86
N ASN A 130 -6.10 2.60 -6.40
CA ASN A 130 -7.55 2.37 -6.57
C ASN A 130 -8.41 3.25 -5.65
N GLU A 131 -9.71 3.34 -5.93
CA GLU A 131 -10.66 4.18 -5.19
C GLU A 131 -10.65 3.93 -3.67
N VAL A 132 -10.72 2.66 -3.24
CA VAL A 132 -10.73 2.31 -1.81
C VAL A 132 -9.42 2.74 -1.13
N PRO A 133 -8.22 2.41 -1.65
CA PRO A 133 -6.97 2.93 -1.08
C PRO A 133 -6.88 4.46 -1.07
N ARG A 134 -7.37 5.16 -2.11
CA ARG A 134 -7.43 6.63 -2.11
C ARG A 134 -8.28 7.16 -0.96
N ALA A 135 -9.44 6.56 -0.73
CA ALA A 135 -10.31 6.91 0.39
C ALA A 135 -9.66 6.63 1.74
N MET A 136 -9.01 5.47 1.89
CA MET A 136 -8.27 5.11 3.11
C MET A 136 -7.14 6.09 3.42
N ILE A 137 -6.28 6.39 2.44
CA ILE A 137 -5.18 7.36 2.59
C ILE A 137 -5.75 8.73 2.99
N GLY A 138 -6.77 9.19 2.27
CA GLY A 138 -7.38 10.49 2.55
C GLY A 138 -8.06 10.55 3.92
N GLN A 139 -8.70 9.47 4.38
CA GLN A 139 -9.25 9.42 5.73
C GLN A 139 -8.12 9.45 6.77
N ALA A 140 -7.09 8.63 6.59
CA ALA A 140 -6.01 8.50 7.56
C ALA A 140 -5.21 9.81 7.72
N VAL A 141 -5.00 10.55 6.63
CA VAL A 141 -4.39 11.91 6.66
C VAL A 141 -5.30 12.92 7.37
N ARG A 142 -6.61 12.93 7.07
CA ARG A 142 -7.57 13.86 7.70
C ARG A 142 -7.81 13.61 9.19
N GLU A 143 -7.51 12.40 9.70
CA GLU A 143 -7.48 12.15 11.15
C GLU A 143 -6.34 12.91 11.85
N VAL A 144 -5.36 13.44 11.10
CA VAL A 144 -4.15 14.07 11.65
C VAL A 144 -4.09 15.56 11.37
N VAL A 145 -4.44 15.98 10.16
CA VAL A 145 -4.34 17.38 9.72
C VAL A 145 -5.63 17.86 9.05
N ASP A 146 -5.98 19.12 9.30
CA ASP A 146 -7.18 19.77 8.74
C ASP A 146 -6.92 20.45 7.38
N ARG A 147 -5.70 20.32 6.82
CA ARG A 147 -5.30 20.91 5.54
C ARG A 147 -4.83 19.86 4.54
N GLY A 148 -4.73 20.26 3.27
CA GLY A 148 -4.22 19.41 2.21
C GLY A 148 -2.76 18.96 2.41
N LEU A 149 -2.45 17.77 1.92
CA LEU A 149 -1.10 17.25 1.78
C LEU A 149 -0.89 16.76 0.35
N ARG A 150 0.30 16.99 -0.19
CA ARG A 150 0.82 16.15 -1.27
C ARG A 150 1.29 14.85 -0.64
N VAL A 151 0.85 13.73 -1.19
CA VAL A 151 1.19 12.37 -0.74
C VAL A 151 1.81 11.63 -1.90
N LEU A 152 3.12 11.40 -1.82
CA LEU A 152 3.89 10.64 -2.79
C LEU A 152 4.05 9.20 -2.28
N ASP A 153 3.34 8.26 -2.90
CA ASP A 153 3.41 6.84 -2.56
C ASP A 153 4.45 6.12 -3.43
N SER A 154 5.40 5.44 -2.80
CA SER A 154 6.50 4.74 -3.45
C SER A 154 6.65 3.33 -2.92
N VAL A 155 7.04 2.41 -3.80
CA VAL A 155 7.42 1.04 -3.47
C VAL A 155 8.76 0.76 -4.13
N PRO A 156 9.91 0.92 -3.43
CA PRO A 156 11.24 0.92 -4.07
C PRO A 156 11.54 -0.29 -4.97
N ASP A 157 11.02 -1.47 -4.64
CA ASP A 157 11.15 -2.70 -5.44
C ASP A 157 9.90 -3.03 -6.28
N GLY A 158 8.95 -2.10 -6.35
CA GLY A 158 7.64 -2.28 -6.97
C GLY A 158 7.72 -2.57 -8.47
N GLU A 159 8.65 -1.96 -9.22
CA GLU A 159 8.82 -2.29 -10.64
C GLU A 159 9.26 -3.76 -10.82
N GLN A 160 10.18 -4.25 -9.98
CA GLN A 160 10.63 -5.63 -10.03
C GLN A 160 9.48 -6.59 -9.70
N ARG A 161 8.69 -6.28 -8.67
CA ARG A 161 7.53 -7.08 -8.26
C ARG A 161 6.45 -7.10 -9.35
N ALA A 162 6.20 -5.96 -10.00
CA ALA A 162 5.21 -5.82 -11.06
C ALA A 162 5.45 -6.76 -12.25
N ARG A 163 6.70 -7.16 -12.51
CA ARG A 163 7.03 -8.13 -13.58
C ARG A 163 6.39 -9.51 -13.38
N LYS A 164 6.00 -9.84 -12.14
CA LYS A 164 5.30 -11.08 -11.79
C LYS A 164 3.78 -10.88 -11.64
N THR A 165 3.25 -9.73 -12.06
CA THR A 165 1.81 -9.39 -12.00
C THR A 165 1.20 -9.31 -13.40
N THR A 166 -0.11 -9.10 -13.46
CA THR A 166 -0.83 -8.79 -14.71
C THR A 166 -0.85 -7.30 -15.06
N ASN A 167 -0.20 -6.42 -14.28
CA ASN A 167 -0.28 -4.96 -14.42
C ASN A 167 0.04 -4.46 -15.82
N ALA A 168 1.13 -4.94 -16.43
CA ALA A 168 1.53 -4.51 -17.77
C ALA A 168 0.45 -4.83 -18.83
N ARG A 169 -0.26 -5.95 -18.68
CA ARG A 169 -1.37 -6.33 -19.60
C ARG A 169 -2.57 -5.40 -19.43
N LEU A 170 -2.83 -4.96 -18.21
CA LEU A 170 -3.87 -4.01 -17.85
C LEU A 170 -3.50 -2.56 -18.22
N GLY A 171 -2.29 -2.31 -18.70
CA GLY A 171 -1.81 -0.96 -19.02
C GLY A 171 -1.29 -0.20 -17.82
N ILE A 172 -0.82 -0.88 -16.77
CA ILE A 172 -0.14 -0.27 -15.63
C ILE A 172 1.35 -0.55 -15.78
N LEU A 173 2.17 0.50 -15.92
CA LEU A 173 3.61 0.38 -16.19
C LEU A 173 4.43 1.04 -15.08
N GLY A 174 5.69 0.61 -14.90
CA GLY A 174 6.64 1.21 -13.96
C GLY A 174 6.50 0.78 -12.49
N GLY A 175 5.49 -0.05 -12.16
CA GLY A 175 5.26 -0.41 -10.76
C GLY A 175 4.05 -1.30 -10.49
N ILE A 176 3.88 -1.66 -9.21
CA ILE A 176 2.69 -2.34 -8.72
C ILE A 176 1.53 -1.37 -8.54
N SER A 177 0.35 -1.91 -8.30
CA SER A 177 -0.82 -1.11 -7.93
C SER A 177 -0.99 -1.06 -6.41
N ILE A 178 -1.48 0.08 -5.92
CA ILE A 178 -1.94 0.22 -4.54
C ILE A 178 -3.42 -0.13 -4.52
N LEU A 179 -3.72 -1.30 -3.95
CA LEU A 179 -5.01 -2.00 -4.02
C LEU A 179 -5.45 -2.44 -2.61
N GLY A 180 -6.72 -2.80 -2.46
CA GLY A 180 -7.27 -3.33 -1.21
C GLY A 180 -8.55 -2.66 -0.79
#